data_AF-A0AAD9PB88-F1
#
_entry.id   AF-A0AAD9PB88-F1
#
_cell.length_a   1.000
_cell.length_b   1.000
_cell.length_c   1.000
_cell.angle_alpha   90.00
_cell.angle_beta   90.00
_cell.angle_gamma   90.00
#
_symmetry.space_group_name_H-M   'P 1'
#
loop_
_entity.id
_entity.type
_entity.pdbx_description
1 polymer ?
#
loop_
_entity_poly.entity_id
_entity_poly.type
_entity_poly.pdbx_seq_one_letter_code
_entity_poly.pdbx_strand_id
1 'polypeptide(L)'
;MSDPLGTNLVGKTCPLSNGRYYTTYSAGPGEEDKCIGDANSVAVVSGDTIEFNTCGTGDTQKNPYRAKLTCLDTFQPSDVWNEGGSSNGDILLLANEARDRFYCARYSVTGHTMLLSLDVTPDTTRLTCRTGVDDRRFGDDPTGQFRAFRISDTLLTTTTTTTTTTTTTTTTTTTTTTTTPPPTTTTSAISTTTKVDQALASLQNDVIIGIEFGFARRYDVNGSEDMSLFAGVIRLQTAKKMGVSVDRVQEMRVYANKLQGSVIARFTLNPSGGAGVSSAEAVAKLKSLVESGELVMTAPDGSTITAIPSWFHWWTVFEKTTRKTTTKDVSPTSQAGTTDGSCW
;
A
#
# COMPACT_ATOMS: atom_id res chain seq x y z
N MET A 1 -21.97 -19.86 -5.33
CA MET A 1 -22.01 -18.61 -4.56
C MET A 1 -20.58 -18.15 -4.44
N SER A 2 -20.28 -17.08 -5.18
CA SER A 2 -18.92 -16.67 -5.54
C SER A 2 -18.29 -15.88 -4.39
N ASP A 3 -17.12 -16.36 -4.02
CA ASP A 3 -16.17 -15.82 -3.06
C ASP A 3 -15.52 -14.54 -3.60
N PRO A 4 -15.41 -13.46 -2.81
CA PRO A 4 -14.32 -12.54 -3.06
C PRO A 4 -13.72 -12.11 -1.73
N LEU A 5 -12.60 -12.70 -1.33
CA LEU A 5 -11.39 -11.97 -0.96
C LEU A 5 -10.23 -12.98 -0.89
N GLY A 6 -9.73 -13.36 -2.07
CA GLY A 6 -8.56 -14.22 -2.23
C GLY A 6 -7.86 -13.99 -3.57
N THR A 7 -6.63 -13.45 -3.48
CA THR A 7 -5.52 -13.45 -4.44
C THR A 7 -5.30 -12.22 -5.36
N ASN A 8 -4.07 -11.70 -5.22
CA ASN A 8 -3.16 -11.09 -6.21
C ASN A 8 -3.17 -9.58 -6.53
N LEU A 9 -2.03 -8.98 -6.14
CA LEU A 9 -1.17 -8.03 -6.89
C LEU A 9 -1.76 -6.65 -7.22
N VAL A 10 -0.90 -5.62 -7.29
CA VAL A 10 -1.08 -4.45 -8.19
C VAL A 10 -2.53 -3.93 -8.24
N GLY A 11 -2.92 -3.20 -7.20
CA GLY A 11 -4.30 -2.76 -7.06
C GLY A 11 -4.54 -2.09 -5.71
N LYS A 12 -3.64 -1.23 -5.26
CA LYS A 12 -3.93 -0.43 -4.07
C LYS A 12 -4.97 0.63 -4.43
N THR A 13 -6.17 0.39 -3.92
CA THR A 13 -7.31 1.31 -3.83
C THR A 13 -6.92 2.58 -3.07
N CYS A 14 -7.71 3.65 -3.24
CA CYS A 14 -7.60 4.84 -2.39
C CYS A 14 -7.50 4.46 -0.90
N PRO A 15 -6.80 5.23 -0.07
CA PRO A 15 -6.66 4.96 1.37
C PRO A 15 -7.99 5.08 2.15
N LEU A 16 -9.05 5.54 1.50
CA LEU A 16 -10.40 5.60 2.02
C LEU A 16 -11.26 4.46 1.45
N SER A 17 -12.12 3.89 2.28
CA SER A 17 -13.15 2.96 1.82
C SER A 17 -14.19 3.67 0.93
N ASN A 18 -14.97 2.91 0.17
CA ASN A 18 -16.11 3.46 -0.56
C ASN A 18 -17.09 4.12 0.41
N GLY A 19 -17.54 5.32 0.09
CA GLY A 19 -18.42 6.07 0.98
C GLY A 19 -18.57 7.54 0.62
N ARG A 20 -19.37 8.23 1.43
CA ARG A 20 -19.55 9.68 1.35
C ARG A 20 -19.08 10.28 2.67
N TYR A 21 -18.08 11.14 2.57
CA TYR A 21 -17.39 11.73 3.71
C TYR A 21 -17.65 13.21 3.78
N TYR A 22 -17.70 13.75 4.99
CA TYR A 22 -17.67 15.19 5.18
C TYR A 22 -16.27 15.71 4.86
N THR A 23 -16.17 16.81 4.12
CA THR A 23 -14.88 17.41 3.79
C THR A 23 -14.87 18.90 4.08
N THR A 24 -13.85 19.37 4.79
CA THR A 24 -13.48 20.79 4.86
C THR A 24 -12.16 20.97 4.15
N TYR A 25 -11.86 22.21 3.76
CA TYR A 25 -10.53 22.51 3.26
C TYR A 25 -10.04 23.88 3.71
N SER A 26 -8.73 24.03 3.88
CA SER A 26 -8.09 25.34 4.07
C SER A 26 -7.31 25.74 2.81
N ALA A 27 -7.43 27.01 2.42
CA ALA A 27 -6.80 27.55 1.22
C ALA A 27 -5.34 27.96 1.43
N GLY A 28 -4.89 28.07 2.68
CA GLY A 28 -3.54 28.51 2.97
C GLY A 28 -3.18 28.59 4.45
N PRO A 29 -1.95 29.02 4.74
CA PRO A 29 -1.41 29.18 6.09
C PRO A 29 -2.29 29.99 7.04
N GLY A 30 -2.69 29.38 8.16
CA GLY A 30 -3.45 30.09 9.20
C GLY A 30 -4.86 30.52 8.77
N GLU A 31 -5.31 30.14 7.58
CA GLU A 31 -6.69 30.34 7.19
C GLU A 31 -7.58 29.31 7.88
N GLU A 32 -8.70 29.79 8.43
CA GLU A 32 -9.76 28.94 8.94
C GLU A 32 -10.26 27.99 7.85
N ASP A 33 -10.44 26.72 8.24
CA ASP A 33 -11.10 25.71 7.43
C ASP A 33 -12.39 26.28 6.82
N LYS A 34 -12.49 26.20 5.50
CA LYS A 34 -13.70 26.53 4.75
C LYS A 34 -14.63 25.33 4.77
N CYS A 35 -15.89 25.64 4.51
CA CYS A 35 -17.02 24.72 4.40
C CYS A 35 -17.39 23.98 5.70
N ILE A 36 -16.89 24.46 6.85
CA ILE A 36 -17.30 23.96 8.17
C ILE A 36 -18.84 24.06 8.30
N GLY A 37 -19.50 22.97 8.64
CA GLY A 37 -20.96 22.88 8.79
C GLY A 37 -21.77 22.74 7.50
N ASP A 38 -21.17 22.84 6.30
CA ASP A 38 -21.91 22.64 5.05
C ASP A 38 -22.12 21.14 4.75
N ALA A 39 -23.33 20.64 4.94
CA ALA A 39 -23.72 19.26 4.67
C ALA A 39 -23.48 18.79 3.22
N ASN A 40 -23.34 19.72 2.27
CA ASN A 40 -23.02 19.44 0.87
C ASN A 40 -21.52 19.52 0.56
N SER A 41 -20.69 19.89 1.53
CA SER A 41 -19.23 19.80 1.42
C SER A 41 -18.79 18.37 1.67
N VAL A 42 -18.70 17.58 0.59
CA VAL A 42 -18.45 16.14 0.67
C VAL A 42 -17.32 15.66 -0.23
N ALA A 43 -16.65 14.60 0.21
CA ALA A 43 -15.78 13.78 -0.62
C ALA A 43 -16.46 12.42 -0.83
N VAL A 44 -16.71 12.04 -2.07
CA VAL A 44 -17.32 10.75 -2.41
C VAL A 44 -16.22 9.83 -2.94
N VAL A 45 -16.02 8.70 -2.28
CA VAL A 45 -15.05 7.68 -2.66
C VAL A 45 -15.79 6.51 -3.30
N SER A 46 -15.43 6.19 -4.54
CA SER A 46 -15.99 5.08 -5.30
C SER A 46 -14.87 4.34 -6.05
N GLY A 47 -14.49 3.18 -5.52
CA GLY A 47 -13.38 2.38 -6.01
C GLY A 47 -12.05 3.09 -5.81
N ASP A 48 -11.41 3.43 -6.92
CA ASP A 48 -10.15 4.16 -6.98
C ASP A 48 -10.35 5.66 -7.18
N THR A 49 -11.58 6.18 -7.15
CA THR A 49 -11.87 7.58 -7.44
C THR A 49 -12.39 8.32 -6.22
N ILE A 50 -11.89 9.56 -6.02
CA ILE A 50 -12.34 10.52 -5.02
C ILE A 50 -12.92 11.73 -5.75
N GLU A 51 -14.20 12.01 -5.53
CA GLU A 51 -14.87 13.21 -6.00
C GLU A 51 -15.01 14.20 -4.86
N PHE A 52 -14.24 15.28 -4.92
CA PHE A 52 -14.33 16.41 -4.02
C PHE A 52 -15.40 17.38 -4.52
N ASN A 53 -16.35 17.71 -3.65
CA ASN A 53 -17.31 18.79 -3.85
C ASN A 53 -17.39 19.60 -2.56
N THR A 54 -16.54 20.61 -2.42
CA THR A 54 -16.51 21.47 -1.23
C THR A 54 -17.46 22.66 -1.38
N CYS A 55 -18.04 23.11 -0.26
CA CYS A 55 -18.92 24.29 -0.21
C CYS A 55 -20.10 24.22 -1.20
N GLY A 56 -20.85 23.10 -1.18
CA GLY A 56 -21.89 22.79 -2.17
C GLY A 56 -23.09 23.75 -2.19
N THR A 57 -23.33 24.50 -1.12
CA THR A 57 -24.51 25.39 -0.98
C THR A 57 -24.34 26.81 -1.55
N GLY A 58 -23.19 27.14 -2.15
CA GLY A 58 -23.07 28.27 -3.08
C GLY A 58 -22.99 29.68 -2.48
N ASP A 59 -23.33 29.90 -1.21
CA ASP A 59 -23.36 31.27 -0.68
C ASP A 59 -22.17 31.60 0.26
N THR A 60 -21.44 32.65 -0.12
CA THR A 60 -20.42 33.41 0.61
C THR A 60 -19.02 32.82 0.82
N GLN A 61 -18.82 31.50 0.76
CA GLN A 61 -17.49 30.93 0.94
C GLN A 61 -16.72 30.88 -0.37
N LYS A 62 -15.86 31.89 -0.56
CA LYS A 62 -15.02 32.07 -1.75
C LYS A 62 -14.16 30.83 -1.98
N ASN A 63 -14.26 30.28 -3.19
CA ASN A 63 -13.40 29.26 -3.81
C ASN A 63 -13.77 27.78 -3.58
N PRO A 64 -14.98 27.30 -3.93
CA PRO A 64 -15.27 25.86 -3.88
C PRO A 64 -14.26 25.07 -4.72
N TYR A 65 -13.64 24.07 -4.11
CA TYR A 65 -12.84 23.06 -4.78
C TYR A 65 -13.73 21.91 -5.24
N ARG A 66 -13.75 21.69 -6.56
CA ARG A 66 -14.48 20.60 -7.22
C ARG A 66 -13.53 19.84 -8.12
N ALA A 67 -13.30 18.57 -7.82
CA ALA A 67 -12.40 17.73 -8.61
C ALA A 67 -12.78 16.26 -8.48
N LYS A 68 -12.64 15.51 -9.56
CA LYS A 68 -12.73 14.05 -9.57
C LYS A 68 -11.34 13.50 -9.87
N LEU A 69 -10.74 12.85 -8.88
CA LEU A 69 -9.37 12.36 -8.93
C LEU A 69 -9.33 10.85 -8.74
N THR A 70 -8.54 10.16 -9.54
CA THR A 70 -8.30 8.72 -9.43
C THR A 70 -6.99 8.48 -8.68
N CYS A 71 -7.03 7.71 -7.59
CA CYS A 71 -5.88 7.18 -6.89
C CYS A 71 -5.16 6.17 -7.78
N LEU A 72 -3.91 6.47 -8.09
CA LEU A 72 -3.06 5.59 -8.87
C LEU A 72 -2.20 4.71 -7.99
N ASP A 73 -1.61 5.28 -6.94
CA ASP A 73 -0.72 4.54 -6.04
C ASP A 73 -0.52 5.26 -4.70
N THR A 74 0.03 4.54 -3.73
CA THR A 74 0.44 5.06 -2.41
C THR A 74 1.87 4.66 -2.09
N PHE A 75 2.65 5.59 -1.56
CA PHE A 75 4.04 5.36 -1.21
C PHE A 75 4.30 5.77 0.23
N GLN A 76 5.12 5.01 0.95
CA GLN A 76 5.63 5.52 2.22
C GLN A 76 6.75 6.53 1.93
N PRO A 77 6.95 7.56 2.76
CA PRO A 77 8.01 8.54 2.53
C PRO A 77 9.39 7.93 2.35
N SER A 78 9.68 6.85 3.10
CA SER A 78 10.93 6.09 3.01
C SER A 78 11.18 5.45 1.65
N ASP A 79 10.11 5.21 0.87
CA ASP A 79 10.21 4.55 -0.43
C ASP A 79 10.54 5.56 -1.55
N VAL A 80 10.35 6.86 -1.28
CA VAL A 80 10.53 7.94 -2.27
C VAL A 80 11.70 8.86 -1.92
N TRP A 81 11.98 9.06 -0.63
CA TRP A 81 13.06 9.92 -0.16
C TRP A 81 14.12 9.14 0.62
N ASN A 82 15.34 9.15 0.09
CA ASN A 82 16.53 8.61 0.76
C ASN A 82 17.13 9.57 1.81
N GLU A 83 16.64 10.80 1.87
CA GLU A 83 17.15 11.83 2.76
C GLU A 83 16.18 11.98 3.92
N GLY A 84 16.69 11.82 5.15
CA GLY A 84 15.94 11.70 6.42
C GLY A 84 15.11 12.91 6.85
N GLY A 85 14.35 13.51 5.93
CA GLY A 85 13.31 14.47 6.23
C GLY A 85 12.18 13.78 6.99
N SER A 86 11.87 14.27 8.19
CA SER A 86 10.74 13.83 9.00
C SER A 86 9.43 14.30 8.35
N SER A 87 9.06 13.74 7.20
CA SER A 87 7.80 14.09 6.58
C SER A 87 6.71 13.20 7.16
N ASN A 88 5.76 13.79 7.88
CA ASN A 88 4.60 13.08 8.38
C ASN A 88 3.67 12.72 7.20
N GLY A 89 3.13 11.51 7.23
CA GLY A 89 2.13 11.03 6.28
C GLY A 89 2.68 10.32 5.05
N ASP A 90 1.87 9.41 4.51
CA ASP A 90 2.12 8.69 3.26
C ASP A 90 1.87 9.59 2.05
N ILE A 91 2.42 9.22 0.89
CA ILE A 91 2.19 9.90 -0.38
C ILE A 91 1.05 9.19 -1.11
N LEU A 92 0.12 9.97 -1.66
CA LEU A 92 -0.94 9.51 -2.54
C LEU A 92 -0.75 10.15 -3.91
N LEU A 93 -0.55 9.31 -4.93
CA LEU A 93 -0.49 9.74 -6.32
C LEU A 93 -1.90 9.71 -6.92
N LEU A 94 -2.32 10.85 -7.45
CA LEU A 94 -3.64 11.07 -8.01
C LEU A 94 -3.51 11.49 -9.48
N ALA A 95 -4.53 11.20 -10.28
CA ALA A 95 -4.70 11.76 -11.61
C ALA A 95 -6.12 12.29 -11.80
N ASN A 96 -6.30 13.22 -12.72
CA ASN A 96 -7.66 13.59 -13.15
C ASN A 96 -8.33 12.46 -13.96
N GLU A 97 -9.61 12.62 -14.26
CA GLU A 97 -10.42 11.63 -15.00
C GLU A 97 -9.83 11.27 -16.38
N ALA A 98 -9.24 12.24 -17.08
CA ALA A 98 -8.59 12.01 -18.38
C ALA A 98 -7.19 11.39 -18.27
N ARG A 99 -6.62 11.32 -17.05
CA ARG A 99 -5.26 10.83 -16.77
C ARG A 99 -4.14 11.55 -17.53
N ASP A 100 -4.36 12.80 -17.92
CA ASP A 100 -3.38 13.68 -18.58
C ASP A 100 -2.74 14.66 -17.59
N ARG A 101 -3.24 14.72 -16.35
CA ARG A 101 -2.72 15.55 -15.26
C ARG A 101 -2.54 14.72 -14.01
N PHE A 102 -1.37 14.85 -13.39
CA PHE A 102 -1.05 14.13 -12.17
C PHE A 102 -0.91 15.11 -11.01
N TYR A 103 -1.31 14.64 -9.84
CA TYR A 103 -1.28 15.39 -8.60
C TYR A 103 -0.58 14.53 -7.55
N CYS A 104 0.24 15.19 -6.75
CA CYS A 104 0.80 14.56 -5.57
C CYS A 104 0.07 15.07 -4.36
N ALA A 105 -0.36 14.15 -3.51
CA ALA A 105 -0.83 14.47 -2.19
C ALA A 105 -0.03 13.77 -1.11
N ARG A 106 0.03 14.37 0.07
CA ARG A 106 0.42 13.68 1.30
C ARG A 106 -0.81 13.47 2.14
N TYR A 107 -0.91 12.33 2.81
CA TYR A 107 -2.03 12.06 3.67
C TYR A 107 -1.62 11.37 4.95
N SER A 108 -2.38 11.63 6.00
CA SER A 108 -2.32 10.91 7.27
C SER A 108 -3.73 10.49 7.65
N VAL A 109 -3.87 9.30 8.23
CA VAL A 109 -5.16 8.81 8.73
C VAL A 109 -5.06 8.68 10.23
N THR A 110 -5.85 9.47 10.96
CA THR A 110 -5.93 9.43 12.43
C THR A 110 -7.37 9.14 12.83
N GLY A 111 -7.63 7.93 13.32
CA GLY A 111 -8.98 7.47 13.62
C GLY A 111 -9.88 7.45 12.38
N HIS A 112 -10.99 8.21 12.43
CA HIS A 112 -11.98 8.34 11.36
C HIS A 112 -11.76 9.56 10.47
N THR A 113 -10.61 10.22 10.59
CA THR A 113 -10.29 11.44 9.83
C THR A 113 -9.03 11.24 9.03
N MET A 114 -9.11 11.49 7.72
CA MET A 114 -7.96 11.63 6.85
C MET A 114 -7.64 13.11 6.67
N LEU A 115 -6.39 13.48 6.94
CA LEU A 115 -5.84 14.77 6.57
C LEU A 115 -5.09 14.59 5.26
N LEU A 116 -5.37 15.44 4.28
CA LEU A 116 -4.82 15.34 2.93
C LEU A 116 -4.27 16.69 2.49
N SER A 117 -2.99 16.71 2.15
CA SER A 117 -2.28 17.82 1.54
C SER A 117 -2.20 17.63 0.04
N LEU A 118 -3.01 18.33 -0.73
CA LEU A 118 -3.01 18.20 -2.19
C LEU A 118 -2.31 19.40 -2.83
N ASP A 119 -1.29 19.15 -3.65
CA ASP A 119 -0.82 20.14 -4.62
C ASP A 119 -1.88 20.27 -5.72
N VAL A 120 -2.54 21.43 -5.81
CA VAL A 120 -3.58 21.68 -6.81
C VAL A 120 -3.03 22.19 -8.13
N THR A 121 -1.71 22.35 -8.26
CA THR A 121 -1.04 22.67 -9.51
C THR A 121 -0.74 21.36 -10.26
N PRO A 122 -1.52 20.99 -11.28
CA PRO A 122 -1.27 19.74 -11.99
C PRO A 122 0.08 19.78 -12.70
N ASP A 123 0.84 18.69 -12.61
CA ASP A 123 2.01 18.51 -13.47
C ASP A 123 1.65 17.63 -14.67
N THR A 124 1.99 18.10 -15.87
CA THR A 124 1.77 17.39 -17.14
C THR A 124 3.01 16.64 -17.64
N THR A 125 4.17 16.82 -17.00
CA THR A 125 5.47 16.33 -17.49
C THR A 125 6.28 15.56 -16.45
N ARG A 126 6.29 16.00 -15.18
CA ARG A 126 7.09 15.43 -14.10
C ARG A 126 6.42 15.61 -12.75
N LEU A 127 5.63 14.62 -12.32
CA LEU A 127 5.06 14.62 -10.97
C LEU A 127 6.15 14.92 -9.91
N THR A 128 6.03 16.08 -9.28
CA THR A 128 6.95 16.52 -8.23
C THR A 128 6.21 16.59 -6.91
N CYS A 129 6.54 15.70 -5.98
CA CYS A 129 6.03 15.75 -4.61
C CYS A 129 6.93 16.65 -3.77
N ARG A 130 6.46 17.84 -3.36
CA ARG A 130 7.26 18.72 -2.50
C ARG A 130 7.54 18.07 -1.14
N THR A 131 8.80 18.14 -0.72
CA THR A 131 9.23 17.81 0.63
C THR A 131 9.01 19.00 1.55
N GLY A 132 8.58 18.76 2.79
CA GLY A 132 8.41 19.80 3.81
C GLY A 132 7.00 20.40 3.95
N VAL A 133 6.10 20.18 2.98
CA VAL A 133 4.67 20.49 3.14
C VAL A 133 4.00 19.24 3.70
N ASP A 134 3.54 19.26 4.95
CA ASP A 134 2.76 18.17 5.56
C ASP A 134 1.40 18.67 6.04
N ASP A 135 0.60 17.74 6.57
CA ASP A 135 -0.74 18.03 7.06
C ASP A 135 -0.79 19.05 8.21
N ARG A 136 0.36 19.33 8.84
CA ARG A 136 0.54 20.25 9.97
C ARG A 136 1.30 21.52 9.58
N ARG A 137 2.04 21.51 8.47
CA ARG A 137 2.94 22.58 7.97
C ARG A 137 2.53 23.16 6.63
N PHE A 138 1.26 23.02 6.25
CA PHE A 138 0.67 23.82 5.16
C PHE A 138 0.91 25.33 5.32
N GLY A 139 1.18 25.76 6.54
CA GLY A 139 1.56 27.11 6.93
C GLY A 139 2.71 27.74 6.14
N ASP A 140 3.52 26.95 5.46
CA ASP A 140 4.77 27.42 4.89
C ASP A 140 4.71 27.63 3.35
N ASP A 141 3.58 27.35 2.68
CA ASP A 141 3.44 27.63 1.24
C ASP A 141 2.75 28.99 0.97
N PRO A 142 3.51 30.04 0.60
CA PRO A 142 2.94 31.34 0.26
C PRO A 142 2.25 31.36 -1.12
N THR A 143 2.38 30.30 -1.92
CA THR A 143 1.93 30.30 -3.32
C THR A 143 0.46 29.96 -3.49
N GLY A 144 -0.20 29.46 -2.44
CA GLY A 144 -1.59 29.01 -2.51
C GLY A 144 -1.77 27.82 -3.45
N GLN A 145 -0.69 27.06 -3.69
CA GLN A 145 -0.68 25.88 -4.57
C GLN A 145 -1.12 24.63 -3.83
N PHE A 146 -1.19 24.66 -2.51
CA PHE A 146 -1.70 23.54 -1.72
C PHE A 146 -3.13 23.78 -1.22
N ARG A 147 -3.86 22.69 -1.07
CA ARG A 147 -5.12 22.64 -0.34
C ARG A 147 -5.01 21.57 0.73
N ALA A 148 -5.31 21.96 1.96
CA ALA A 148 -5.41 21.05 3.09
C ALA A 148 -6.85 20.58 3.18
N PHE A 149 -7.12 19.29 3.03
CA PHE A 149 -8.44 18.71 3.21
C PHE A 149 -8.49 17.93 4.52
N ARG A 150 -9.61 18.04 5.21
CA ARG A 150 -9.98 17.17 6.32
C ARG A 150 -11.19 16.37 5.89
N ILE A 151 -10.99 15.08 5.65
CA ILE A 151 -12.03 14.15 5.22
C ILE A 151 -12.40 13.28 6.42
N SER A 152 -13.63 13.39 6.90
CA SER A 152 -14.07 12.68 8.10
C SER A 152 -15.25 11.77 7.83
N ASP A 153 -15.19 10.58 8.42
CA ASP A 153 -16.27 9.59 8.49
C ASP A 153 -17.23 9.88 9.65
N THR A 154 -17.26 11.11 10.18
CA THR A 154 -18.39 11.56 10.97
C THR A 154 -19.62 11.48 10.07
N LEU A 155 -20.34 10.38 10.23
CA LEU A 155 -21.56 10.05 9.52
C LEU A 155 -22.42 11.31 9.43
N LEU A 156 -22.56 11.83 8.21
CA LEU A 156 -23.83 12.40 7.84
C LEU A 156 -24.82 11.25 8.02
N THR A 157 -25.45 11.18 9.18
CA THR A 157 -26.64 10.37 9.41
C THR A 157 -27.72 10.99 8.54
N THR A 158 -27.61 10.83 7.23
CA THR A 158 -28.73 10.99 6.34
C THR A 158 -29.71 9.91 6.77
N THR A 159 -30.71 10.32 7.52
CA THR A 159 -31.88 9.50 7.83
C THR A 159 -32.54 9.19 6.50
N THR A 160 -32.05 8.16 5.81
CA THR A 160 -32.68 7.67 4.60
C THR A 160 -33.93 6.97 5.07
N THR A 161 -35.07 7.64 4.96
CA THR A 161 -36.39 7.05 5.21
C THR A 161 -36.61 5.97 4.15
N THR A 162 -36.13 4.75 4.40
CA THR A 162 -36.42 3.60 3.54
C THR A 162 -37.87 3.22 3.76
N THR A 163 -38.73 3.51 2.78
CA THR A 163 -40.09 2.99 2.72
C THR A 163 -40.01 1.49 2.44
N THR A 164 -40.08 0.67 3.49
CA THR A 164 -40.07 -0.79 3.36
C THR A 164 -41.40 -1.27 2.76
N THR A 165 -41.42 -1.61 1.49
CA THR A 165 -42.55 -2.30 0.85
C THR A 165 -42.43 -3.81 1.12
N THR A 166 -43.22 -4.32 2.07
CA THR A 166 -43.24 -5.75 2.40
C THR A 166 -43.95 -6.53 1.30
N THR A 167 -43.20 -7.29 0.50
CA THR A 167 -43.78 -8.28 -0.43
C THR A 167 -43.69 -9.67 0.19
N THR A 168 -44.82 -10.21 0.61
CA THR A 168 -44.92 -11.55 1.19
C THR A 168 -44.82 -12.59 0.07
N THR A 169 -43.70 -13.32 -0.01
CA THR A 169 -43.55 -14.45 -0.95
C THR A 169 -43.65 -15.76 -0.16
N THR A 170 -44.67 -16.56 -0.45
CA THR A 170 -44.91 -17.87 0.15
C THR A 170 -43.94 -18.88 -0.45
N THR A 171 -42.99 -19.41 0.35
CA THR A 171 -42.06 -20.46 -0.09
C THR A 171 -42.60 -21.83 0.32
N THR A 172 -42.91 -22.67 -0.67
CA THR A 172 -43.28 -24.08 -0.46
C THR A 172 -42.02 -24.93 -0.39
N THR A 173 -41.76 -25.54 0.77
CA THR A 173 -40.59 -26.40 1.00
C THR A 173 -40.89 -27.84 0.58
N THR A 174 -40.22 -28.34 -0.46
CA THR A 174 -40.29 -29.74 -0.89
C THR A 174 -39.09 -30.52 -0.32
N THR A 175 -39.34 -31.34 0.70
CA THR A 175 -38.33 -32.19 1.32
C THR A 175 -38.10 -33.43 0.46
N THR A 176 -36.91 -33.57 -0.13
CA THR A 176 -36.52 -34.77 -0.89
C THR A 176 -35.49 -35.56 -0.07
N THR A 177 -35.81 -36.81 0.26
CA THR A 177 -34.96 -37.71 1.04
C THR A 177 -34.05 -38.48 0.09
N THR A 178 -32.73 -38.22 0.14
CA THR A 178 -31.74 -38.94 -0.67
C THR A 178 -30.99 -39.95 0.21
N THR A 179 -31.08 -41.23 -0.14
CA THR A 179 -30.36 -42.33 0.51
C THR A 179 -28.94 -42.47 -0.06
N THR A 180 -27.94 -42.37 0.81
CA THR A 180 -26.51 -42.48 0.45
C THR A 180 -26.04 -43.93 0.54
N PRO A 181 -25.39 -44.49 -0.50
CA PRO A 181 -24.75 -45.81 -0.41
C PRO A 181 -23.47 -45.79 0.45
N PRO A 182 -23.05 -46.95 0.98
CA PRO A 182 -21.93 -47.09 1.92
C PRO A 182 -20.57 -46.70 1.30
N PRO A 183 -19.63 -46.20 2.12
CA PRO A 183 -18.37 -45.64 1.65
C PRO A 183 -17.45 -46.72 1.09
N THR A 184 -17.02 -46.55 -0.15
CA THR A 184 -15.96 -47.35 -0.76
C THR A 184 -14.63 -46.64 -0.53
N THR A 185 -13.75 -47.24 0.26
CA THR A 185 -12.39 -46.73 0.54
C THR A 185 -11.45 -47.15 -0.58
N THR A 186 -11.06 -46.20 -1.43
CA THR A 186 -10.01 -46.39 -2.43
C THR A 186 -8.86 -45.43 -2.14
N THR A 187 -7.78 -45.96 -1.57
CA THR A 187 -6.56 -45.21 -1.25
C THR A 187 -5.71 -45.11 -2.52
N SER A 188 -5.94 -44.08 -3.33
CA SER A 188 -5.06 -43.70 -4.42
C SER A 188 -4.04 -42.67 -3.92
N ALA A 189 -2.75 -42.96 -4.09
CA ALA A 189 -1.69 -41.99 -3.84
C ALA A 189 -1.76 -40.87 -4.89
N ILE A 190 -2.33 -39.73 -4.51
CA ILE A 190 -2.36 -38.54 -5.36
C ILE A 190 -1.00 -37.84 -5.20
N SER A 191 -0.09 -38.11 -6.12
CA SER A 191 1.15 -37.33 -6.26
C SER A 191 0.80 -35.98 -6.91
N THR A 192 0.37 -35.02 -6.08
CA THR A 192 0.14 -33.63 -6.49
C THR A 192 1.42 -32.85 -6.31
N THR A 193 2.36 -33.04 -7.22
CA THR A 193 3.49 -32.11 -7.36
C THR A 193 2.91 -30.79 -7.87
N THR A 194 2.76 -29.83 -6.96
CA THR A 194 1.96 -28.63 -7.17
C THR A 194 2.78 -27.63 -7.98
N LYS A 195 2.17 -26.86 -8.90
CA LYS A 195 2.83 -25.86 -9.78
C LYS A 195 3.80 -24.90 -9.06
N VAL A 196 3.66 -24.73 -7.74
CA VAL A 196 4.55 -23.92 -6.89
C VAL A 196 5.97 -24.47 -6.86
N ASP A 197 6.16 -25.80 -6.88
CA ASP A 197 7.49 -26.40 -6.78
C ASP A 197 8.29 -26.22 -8.10
N GLN A 198 7.61 -26.22 -9.24
CA GLN A 198 8.22 -25.89 -10.53
C GLN A 198 8.64 -24.42 -10.64
N ALA A 199 7.84 -23.49 -10.10
CA ALA A 199 8.20 -22.07 -10.08
C ALA A 199 9.40 -21.78 -9.16
N LEU A 200 9.55 -22.56 -8.09
CA LEU A 200 10.70 -22.42 -7.19
C LEU A 200 11.98 -22.99 -7.80
N ALA A 201 11.88 -24.09 -8.55
CA ALA A 201 13.00 -24.69 -9.26
C ALA A 201 13.54 -23.83 -10.43
N SER A 202 12.75 -22.89 -10.96
CA SER A 202 13.17 -21.99 -12.04
C SER A 202 13.82 -20.69 -11.55
N LEU A 203 13.81 -20.41 -10.25
CA LEU A 203 14.54 -19.28 -9.67
C LEU A 203 16.04 -19.52 -9.79
N GLN A 204 16.66 -18.85 -10.76
CA GLN A 204 18.11 -18.76 -10.84
C GLN A 204 18.66 -17.98 -9.62
N ASN A 205 19.93 -18.20 -9.29
CA ASN A 205 20.54 -17.87 -8.00
C ASN A 205 20.58 -16.38 -7.58
N ASP A 206 20.06 -15.44 -8.38
CA ASP A 206 20.24 -14.00 -8.16
C ASP A 206 18.94 -13.17 -8.24
N VAL A 207 17.79 -13.76 -7.88
CA VAL A 207 16.54 -12.99 -7.85
C VAL A 207 16.25 -12.49 -6.43
N ILE A 208 15.85 -11.22 -6.35
CA ILE A 208 15.30 -10.62 -5.13
C ILE A 208 13.87 -11.14 -4.93
N ILE A 209 13.58 -11.70 -3.76
CA ILE A 209 12.29 -12.34 -3.48
C ILE A 209 11.57 -11.58 -2.37
N GLY A 210 10.35 -11.13 -2.62
CA GLY A 210 9.46 -10.62 -1.58
C GLY A 210 8.74 -11.78 -0.90
N ILE A 211 8.70 -11.75 0.43
CA ILE A 211 8.11 -12.80 1.26
C ILE A 211 7.15 -12.15 2.26
N GLU A 212 5.99 -12.75 2.44
CA GLU A 212 5.00 -12.37 3.43
C GLU A 212 4.47 -13.61 4.16
N PHE A 213 4.37 -13.53 5.49
CA PHE A 213 3.73 -14.54 6.31
C PHE A 213 3.11 -13.92 7.57
N GLY A 214 2.10 -14.58 8.12
CA GLY A 214 1.39 -14.10 9.30
C GLY A 214 1.53 -15.01 10.52
N PHE A 215 1.34 -14.44 11.71
CA PHE A 215 1.28 -15.17 12.97
C PHE A 215 -0.14 -15.21 13.52
N ALA A 216 -0.51 -16.36 14.10
CA ALA A 216 -1.76 -16.50 14.83
C ALA A 216 -1.70 -15.73 16.14
N ARG A 217 -2.82 -15.08 16.50
CA ARG A 217 -3.08 -14.33 17.75
C ARG A 217 -2.44 -12.94 17.88
N ARG A 218 -3.11 -12.19 18.78
CA ARG A 218 -2.84 -10.85 19.27
C ARG A 218 -1.52 -10.83 20.03
N TYR A 219 -0.38 -10.73 19.33
CA TYR A 219 0.71 -9.98 19.94
C TYR A 219 0.18 -8.56 20.09
N ASP A 220 -0.01 -8.11 21.33
CA ASP A 220 -0.61 -6.81 21.62
C ASP A 220 0.47 -5.74 21.44
N VAL A 221 0.68 -5.35 20.18
CA VAL A 221 1.66 -4.35 19.79
C VAL A 221 1.06 -2.98 20.13
N ASN A 222 1.23 -2.56 21.38
CA ASN A 222 0.66 -1.32 21.94
C ASN A 222 1.46 -0.06 21.55
N GLY A 223 2.05 -0.03 20.35
CA GLY A 223 2.78 1.13 19.86
C GLY A 223 3.74 0.85 18.71
N SER A 224 4.26 1.91 18.11
CA SER A 224 5.24 1.86 17.01
C SER A 224 6.62 1.39 17.45
N GLU A 225 7.03 1.69 18.69
CA GLU A 225 8.33 1.26 19.24
C GLU A 225 8.39 -0.26 19.38
N ASP A 226 7.30 -0.87 19.86
CA ASP A 226 7.17 -2.33 19.96
C ASP A 226 7.24 -3.01 18.58
N MET A 227 6.69 -2.38 17.53
CA MET A 227 6.74 -2.93 16.17
C MET A 227 8.16 -2.98 15.60
N SER A 228 8.99 -1.97 15.87
CA SER A 228 10.38 -1.94 15.39
C SER A 228 11.24 -3.00 16.08
N LEU A 229 11.10 -3.12 17.41
CA LEU A 229 11.77 -4.17 18.19
C LEU A 229 11.31 -5.56 17.75
N PHE A 230 10.01 -5.75 17.57
CA PHE A 230 9.45 -6.99 17.06
C PHE A 230 9.98 -7.32 15.66
N ALA A 231 10.00 -6.36 14.73
CA ALA A 231 10.56 -6.56 13.39
C ALA A 231 12.04 -6.99 13.44
N GLY A 232 12.86 -6.40 14.33
CA GLY A 232 14.25 -6.79 14.53
C GLY A 232 14.41 -8.24 15.03
N VAL A 233 13.60 -8.64 16.02
CA VAL A 233 13.59 -10.00 16.58
C VAL A 233 13.12 -11.03 15.55
N ILE A 234 12.05 -10.74 14.80
CA ILE A 234 11.53 -11.60 13.74
C ILE A 234 12.53 -11.72 12.60
N ARG A 235 13.20 -10.62 12.20
CA ARG A 235 14.24 -10.63 11.17
C ARG A 235 15.36 -11.61 11.50
N LEU A 236 15.90 -11.55 12.72
CA LEU A 236 16.98 -12.42 13.17
C LEU A 236 16.57 -13.90 13.17
N GLN A 237 15.38 -14.21 13.71
CA GLN A 237 14.88 -15.59 13.77
C GLN A 237 14.53 -16.14 12.39
N THR A 238 13.94 -15.33 11.51
CA THR A 238 13.62 -15.71 10.13
C THR A 238 14.87 -16.07 9.36
N ALA A 239 15.92 -15.25 9.44
CA ALA A 239 17.22 -15.53 8.82
C ALA A 239 17.81 -16.87 9.33
N LYS A 240 17.81 -17.07 10.65
CA LYS A 240 18.28 -18.32 11.28
C LYS A 240 17.50 -19.54 10.82
N LYS A 241 16.16 -19.47 10.77
CA LYS A 241 15.28 -20.58 10.34
C LYS A 241 15.50 -20.92 8.86
N MET A 242 15.68 -19.91 8.01
CA MET A 242 16.01 -20.10 6.58
C MET A 242 17.44 -20.60 6.34
N GLY A 243 18.37 -20.39 7.27
CA GLY A 243 19.78 -20.72 7.06
C GLY A 243 20.50 -19.70 6.17
N VAL A 244 20.16 -18.43 6.30
CA VAL A 244 20.79 -17.30 5.58
C VAL A 244 21.33 -16.27 6.56
N SER A 245 22.26 -15.41 6.12
CA SER A 245 22.68 -14.23 6.89
C SER A 245 21.51 -13.27 7.14
N VAL A 246 21.52 -12.58 8.29
CA VAL A 246 20.53 -11.54 8.62
C VAL A 246 20.56 -10.36 7.63
N ASP A 247 21.70 -10.12 6.99
CA ASP A 247 21.88 -9.06 5.99
C ASP A 247 21.14 -9.36 4.67
N ARG A 248 20.82 -10.63 4.41
CA ARG A 248 19.99 -11.03 3.27
C ARG A 248 18.51 -10.74 3.49
N VAL A 249 18.06 -10.66 4.73
CA VAL A 249 16.67 -10.32 5.08
C VAL A 249 16.57 -8.80 5.17
N GLN A 250 16.21 -8.14 4.08
CA GLN A 250 16.12 -6.69 3.95
C GLN A 250 14.67 -6.21 4.09
N GLU A 251 14.50 -4.93 4.42
CA GLU A 251 13.18 -4.27 4.42
C GLU A 251 12.11 -4.99 5.26
N MET A 252 12.50 -5.66 6.35
CA MET A 252 11.55 -6.31 7.24
C MET A 252 10.60 -5.27 7.83
N ARG A 253 9.33 -5.37 7.46
CA ARG A 253 8.22 -4.59 8.00
C ARG A 253 7.26 -5.54 8.69
N VAL A 254 6.76 -5.10 9.84
CA VAL A 254 5.73 -5.80 10.58
C VAL A 254 4.55 -4.85 10.76
N TYR A 255 3.34 -5.34 10.49
CA TYR A 255 2.12 -4.57 10.67
C TYR A 255 1.02 -5.44 11.27
N ALA A 256 0.18 -4.80 12.10
CA ALA A 256 -0.99 -5.42 12.68
C ALA A 256 -2.12 -5.46 11.65
N ASN A 257 -2.65 -6.64 11.38
CA ASN A 257 -3.90 -6.78 10.65
C ASN A 257 -5.06 -6.63 11.64
N LYS A 258 -5.59 -5.39 11.71
CA LYS A 258 -6.65 -5.00 12.65
C LYS A 258 -7.93 -5.83 12.52
N LEU A 259 -8.21 -6.37 11.33
CA LEU A 259 -9.44 -7.13 11.09
C LEU A 259 -9.37 -8.54 11.69
N GLN A 260 -8.17 -9.12 11.76
CA GLN A 260 -7.98 -10.53 12.15
C GLN A 260 -7.17 -10.68 13.44
N GLY A 261 -6.71 -9.57 14.03
CA GLY A 261 -5.96 -9.57 15.29
C GLY A 261 -4.64 -10.33 15.19
N SER A 262 -4.02 -10.27 14.03
CA SER A 262 -2.81 -11.01 13.67
C SER A 262 -1.69 -10.04 13.28
N VAL A 263 -0.48 -10.55 13.25
CA VAL A 263 0.72 -9.81 12.88
C VAL A 263 1.24 -10.37 11.56
N ILE A 264 1.49 -9.50 10.59
CA ILE A 264 2.04 -9.87 9.29
C ILE A 264 3.48 -9.36 9.22
N ALA A 265 4.40 -10.25 8.87
CA ALA A 265 5.79 -9.94 8.58
C ALA A 265 6.01 -9.99 7.06
N ARG A 266 6.53 -8.89 6.51
CA ARG A 266 6.89 -8.76 5.10
C ARG A 266 8.35 -8.35 4.99
N PHE A 267 9.10 -8.99 4.10
CA PHE A 267 10.50 -8.62 3.87
C PHE A 267 10.95 -8.98 2.46
N THR A 268 12.12 -8.49 2.11
CA THR A 268 12.80 -8.75 0.85
C THR A 268 14.04 -9.61 1.11
N LEU A 269 14.16 -10.74 0.42
CA LEU A 269 15.32 -11.62 0.48
C LEU A 269 16.29 -11.28 -0.66
N ASN A 270 17.41 -10.65 -0.32
CA ASN A 270 18.44 -10.27 -1.27
C ASN A 270 19.46 -11.41 -1.45
N PRO A 271 19.77 -11.85 -2.69
CA PRO A 271 20.74 -12.91 -2.95
C PRO A 271 22.19 -12.51 -2.59
N SER A 272 22.52 -11.22 -2.66
CA SER A 272 23.91 -10.72 -2.54
C SER A 272 24.38 -10.42 -1.11
N GLY A 273 23.53 -10.60 -0.08
CA GLY A 273 23.80 -10.16 1.29
C GLY A 273 24.61 -11.12 2.18
N GLY A 274 25.45 -11.99 1.63
CA GLY A 274 26.39 -12.83 2.40
C GLY A 274 26.14 -14.35 2.33
N ALA A 275 26.80 -15.10 3.22
CA ALA A 275 26.81 -16.57 3.21
C ALA A 275 25.42 -17.19 3.53
N GLY A 276 25.18 -18.40 3.02
CA GLY A 276 23.97 -19.18 3.30
C GLY A 276 23.52 -20.03 2.11
N VAL A 277 22.34 -20.62 2.23
CA VAL A 277 21.65 -21.36 1.16
C VAL A 277 21.16 -20.43 0.04
N SER A 278 20.81 -20.95 -1.13
CA SER A 278 20.27 -20.11 -2.22
C SER A 278 18.95 -19.42 -1.81
N SER A 279 18.55 -18.33 -2.48
CA SER A 279 17.24 -17.70 -2.20
C SER A 279 16.07 -18.68 -2.39
N ALA A 280 16.15 -19.57 -3.39
CA ALA A 280 15.15 -20.59 -3.64
C ALA A 280 15.08 -21.62 -2.50
N GLU A 281 16.23 -22.10 -2.01
CA GLU A 281 16.30 -23.05 -0.89
C GLU A 281 15.82 -22.41 0.42
N ALA A 282 16.17 -21.14 0.67
CA ALA A 282 15.68 -20.38 1.82
C ALA A 282 14.14 -20.26 1.82
N VAL A 283 13.55 -19.92 0.68
CA VAL A 283 12.09 -19.83 0.51
C VAL A 283 11.44 -21.20 0.67
N ALA A 284 12.01 -22.25 0.07
CA ALA A 284 11.51 -23.63 0.19
C ALA A 284 11.45 -24.05 1.67
N LYS A 285 12.53 -23.79 2.40
CA LYS A 285 12.65 -24.12 3.82
C LYS A 285 11.66 -23.33 4.67
N LEU A 286 11.53 -22.03 4.43
CA LEU A 286 10.57 -21.19 5.17
C LEU A 286 9.13 -21.65 4.91
N LYS A 287 8.78 -21.87 3.63
CA LYS A 287 7.47 -22.39 3.22
C LYS A 287 7.16 -23.70 3.95
N SER A 288 8.09 -24.65 3.93
CA SER A 288 7.94 -25.94 4.59
C SER A 288 7.68 -25.79 6.10
N LEU A 289 8.40 -24.89 6.79
CA LEU A 289 8.18 -24.62 8.21
C LEU A 289 6.81 -23.98 8.48
N VAL A 290 6.33 -23.10 7.59
CA VAL A 290 5.00 -22.47 7.74
C VAL A 290 3.89 -23.48 7.49
N GLU A 291 3.99 -24.29 6.44
CA GLU A 291 2.99 -25.31 6.09
C GLU A 291 2.92 -26.44 7.13
N SER A 292 4.05 -26.82 7.74
CA SER A 292 4.07 -27.82 8.82
C SER A 292 3.63 -27.27 10.19
N GLY A 293 3.50 -25.94 10.33
CA GLY A 293 3.25 -25.29 11.62
C GLY A 293 4.46 -25.27 12.56
N GLU A 294 5.66 -25.61 12.06
CA GLU A 294 6.91 -25.62 12.83
C GLU A 294 7.63 -24.27 12.82
N LEU A 295 7.15 -23.29 12.04
CA LEU A 295 7.63 -21.91 12.12
C LEU A 295 7.10 -21.24 13.39
N VAL A 296 7.81 -21.55 14.47
CA VAL A 296 7.62 -21.00 15.81
C VAL A 296 8.74 -19.99 16.10
N MET A 297 8.36 -18.81 16.58
CA MET A 297 9.26 -17.72 16.93
C MET A 297 8.99 -17.21 18.35
N THR A 298 9.99 -16.58 18.95
CA THR A 298 9.89 -15.90 20.26
C THR A 298 9.74 -14.41 20.06
N ALA A 299 8.68 -13.80 20.57
CA ALA A 299 8.48 -12.36 20.51
C ALA A 299 9.38 -11.63 21.56
N PRO A 300 9.54 -10.30 21.48
CA PRO A 300 10.36 -9.53 22.43
C PRO A 300 9.99 -9.71 23.90
N ASP A 301 8.72 -9.95 24.22
CA ASP A 301 8.23 -10.23 25.58
C ASP A 301 8.51 -11.68 26.06
N GLY A 302 9.15 -12.49 25.23
CA GLY A 302 9.44 -13.91 25.51
C GLY A 302 8.28 -14.86 25.16
N SER A 303 7.13 -14.35 24.73
CA SER A 303 6.01 -15.19 24.30
C SER A 303 6.32 -15.92 22.99
N THR A 304 5.66 -17.05 22.79
CA THR A 304 5.81 -17.86 21.57
C THR A 304 4.69 -17.55 20.59
N ILE A 305 5.06 -17.29 19.33
CA ILE A 305 4.13 -17.08 18.21
C ILE A 305 4.37 -18.12 17.12
N THR A 306 3.28 -18.57 16.50
CA THR A 306 3.30 -19.60 15.44
C THR A 306 2.74 -19.02 14.16
N ALA A 307 3.42 -19.29 13.03
CA ALA A 307 2.95 -18.84 11.73
C ALA A 307 1.66 -19.55 11.30
N ILE A 308 0.83 -18.85 10.53
CA ILE A 308 -0.42 -19.39 9.96
C ILE A 308 -0.10 -19.96 8.57
N PRO A 309 -0.33 -21.26 8.33
CA PRO A 309 -0.05 -21.90 7.03
C PRO A 309 -0.67 -21.17 5.83
N SER A 310 -1.91 -20.71 5.97
CA SER A 310 -2.68 -20.10 4.87
C SER A 310 -2.21 -18.69 4.47
N TRP A 311 -1.27 -18.08 5.18
CA TRP A 311 -0.84 -16.69 4.96
C TRP A 311 0.57 -16.58 4.39
N PHE A 312 1.16 -17.69 3.97
CA PHE A 312 2.47 -17.66 3.31
C PHE A 312 2.32 -17.26 1.84
N HIS A 313 2.97 -16.16 1.47
CA HIS A 313 3.03 -15.67 0.10
C HIS A 313 4.48 -15.29 -0.24
N TRP A 314 4.85 -15.48 -1.51
CA TRP A 314 6.12 -15.02 -2.04
C TRP A 314 5.95 -14.52 -3.48
N TRP A 315 6.81 -13.61 -3.91
CA TRP A 315 6.84 -13.08 -5.27
C TRP A 315 8.26 -12.66 -5.66
N THR A 316 8.55 -12.61 -6.95
CA THR A 316 9.81 -12.05 -7.45
C THR A 316 9.72 -10.53 -7.50
N VAL A 317 10.70 -9.85 -6.91
CA VAL A 317 10.83 -8.39 -7.02
C VAL A 317 11.64 -8.10 -8.28
N PHE A 318 10.97 -7.60 -9.31
CA PHE A 318 11.67 -7.08 -10.48
C PHE A 318 12.24 -5.71 -10.10
N GLU A 319 13.55 -5.64 -9.87
CA GLU A 319 14.23 -4.35 -9.84
C GLU A 319 13.90 -3.66 -11.16
N LYS A 320 13.16 -2.55 -11.05
CA LYS A 320 12.86 -1.67 -12.18
C LYS A 320 14.20 -1.27 -12.72
N THR A 321 14.64 -1.93 -13.79
CA THR A 321 15.99 -1.78 -14.33
C THR A 321 16.12 -0.31 -14.65
N THR A 322 16.82 0.43 -13.80
CA THR A 322 17.17 1.80 -14.08
C THR A 322 18.10 1.66 -15.26
N ARG A 323 17.57 1.89 -16.45
CA ARG A 323 18.32 1.92 -17.69
C ARG A 323 19.36 3.01 -17.47
N LYS A 324 20.54 2.62 -16.98
CA LYS A 324 21.72 3.48 -16.96
C LYS A 324 21.96 3.81 -18.42
N THR A 325 21.45 4.95 -18.85
CA THR A 325 21.88 5.58 -20.07
C THR A 325 23.34 5.91 -19.82
N THR A 326 24.23 5.01 -20.23
CA THR A 326 25.65 5.31 -20.34
C THR A 326 25.74 6.35 -21.44
N THR A 327 25.61 7.63 -21.08
CA THR A 327 25.97 8.74 -21.96
C THR A 327 27.47 8.57 -22.17
N LYS A 328 27.83 8.01 -23.32
CA LYS A 328 29.21 7.94 -23.76
C LYS A 328 29.61 9.39 -24.04
N ASP A 329 30.35 10.01 -23.13
CA ASP A 329 30.93 11.33 -23.34
C ASP A 329 31.77 11.29 -24.63
N VAL A 330 31.22 11.85 -25.70
CA VAL A 330 31.99 12.20 -26.89
C VAL A 330 32.63 13.54 -26.56
N SER A 331 33.91 13.51 -26.21
CA SER A 331 34.72 14.72 -26.09
C SER A 331 34.67 15.50 -27.41
N PRO A 332 34.40 16.81 -27.40
CA PRO A 332 34.50 17.61 -28.61
C PRO A 332 35.96 17.80 -28.98
N THR A 333 36.34 17.29 -30.16
CA THR A 333 37.62 17.57 -30.81
C THR A 333 37.70 19.05 -31.13
N SER A 334 38.61 19.78 -30.47
CA SER A 334 38.97 21.15 -30.83
C SER A 334 39.68 21.15 -32.18
N GLN A 335 39.03 21.68 -33.22
CA GLN A 335 39.72 22.08 -34.45
C GLN A 335 40.19 23.53 -34.30
N ALA A 336 41.50 23.67 -34.11
CA ALA A 336 42.22 24.89 -34.40
C ALA A 336 42.32 25.06 -35.92
N GLY A 337 41.96 26.23 -36.42
CA GLY A 337 42.07 26.61 -37.83
C GLY A 337 42.22 28.12 -37.95
N THR A 338 43.46 28.56 -37.90
CA THR A 338 43.96 29.89 -38.28
C THR A 338 43.74 30.19 -39.76
N THR A 339 43.38 31.44 -40.09
CA THR A 339 44.04 32.39 -41.04
C THR A 339 42.97 33.40 -41.52
N ASP A 340 43.07 34.69 -41.19
CA ASP A 340 43.92 35.73 -41.83
C ASP A 340 43.24 36.33 -43.08
N GLY A 341 43.35 37.65 -43.26
CA GLY A 341 42.99 38.31 -44.53
C GLY A 341 42.01 39.47 -44.44
N SER A 342 42.60 40.66 -44.37
CA SER A 342 42.01 42.00 -44.46
C SER A 342 41.38 42.32 -45.83
N CYS A 343 40.45 43.28 -45.84
CA CYS A 343 40.39 44.50 -46.69
C CYS A 343 38.98 44.85 -47.18
N TRP A 344 38.68 46.15 -47.01
CA TRP A 344 37.52 46.97 -47.41
C TRP A 344 36.32 47.01 -46.44
#